data_AF-A0A957VZJ2-F1
#
_entry.id   AF-A0A957VZJ2-F1
#
_cell.length_a   1.000
_cell.length_b   1.000
_cell.length_c   1.000
_cell.angle_alpha   90.00
_cell.angle_beta   90.00
_cell.angle_gamma   90.00
#
_symmetry.space_group_name_H-M   'P 1'
#
loop_
_entity.id
_entity.type
_entity.pdbx_description
1 polymer ?
#
loop_
_entity_poly.entity_id
_entity_poly.type
_entity_poly.pdbx_seq_one_letter_code
_entity_poly.pdbx_strand_id
1 'polypeptide(L)'
;MKPWVFLVLLSCALMLPGCAGAFVAPPPEPTPTEIAVATLRPTPTEAALNPPALPAADATVAVVVEPEATTVPTDTPAPTATPTPVPDWLTNYGRTTENLMYLGNPDAPVTLVDFSDFM
;
A
#
# COMPACT_ATOMS: atom_id res chain seq x y z
N MET A 1 26.70 -35.46 -62.13
CA MET A 1 25.63 -34.63 -61.53
C MET A 1 25.72 -33.23 -62.12
N LYS A 2 24.59 -32.60 -62.47
CA LYS A 2 24.60 -31.28 -63.12
C LYS A 2 24.93 -30.19 -62.08
N PRO A 3 25.75 -29.18 -62.42
CA PRO A 3 26.29 -28.19 -61.48
C PRO A 3 25.20 -27.38 -60.76
N TRP A 4 24.03 -27.21 -61.39
CA TRP A 4 22.87 -26.55 -60.79
C TRP A 4 22.30 -27.26 -59.54
N VAL A 5 22.46 -28.58 -59.42
CA VAL A 5 21.94 -29.34 -58.27
C VAL A 5 22.78 -29.05 -57.02
N PHE A 6 24.09 -28.87 -57.20
CA PHE A 6 25.00 -28.49 -56.13
C PHE A 6 24.69 -27.09 -55.58
N LEU A 7 24.34 -26.15 -56.47
CA LEU A 7 23.96 -24.79 -56.10
C LEU A 7 22.66 -24.74 -55.28
N VAL A 8 21.66 -25.56 -55.64
CA VAL A 8 20.40 -25.64 -54.89
C VAL A 8 20.60 -26.26 -53.51
N LEU A 9 21.39 -27.34 -53.42
CA LEU A 9 21.67 -28.00 -52.13
C LEU A 9 22.49 -27.11 -51.19
N LEU A 10 23.47 -26.37 -51.71
CA LEU A 10 24.26 -25.43 -50.93
C LEU A 10 23.41 -24.26 -50.39
N SER A 11 22.46 -23.76 -51.20
CA SER A 11 21.49 -22.75 -50.78
C SER A 11 20.57 -23.26 -49.65
N CYS A 12 20.03 -24.48 -49.79
CA CYS A 12 19.22 -25.10 -48.73
C CYS A 12 20.00 -25.31 -47.43
N ALA A 13 21.27 -25.72 -47.51
CA ALA A 13 22.11 -25.95 -46.33
C ALA A 13 22.44 -24.64 -45.57
N LEU A 14 22.57 -23.52 -46.29
CA LEU A 14 22.85 -22.21 -45.69
C LEU A 14 21.62 -21.54 -45.04
N MET A 15 20.41 -22.02 -45.33
CA MET A 15 19.16 -21.52 -44.75
C MET A 15 18.77 -22.20 -43.41
N LEU A 16 19.60 -23.11 -42.90
CA LEU A 16 19.30 -23.91 -41.69
C LEU A 16 19.87 -23.42 -40.33
N PRO A 17 20.55 -22.26 -40.13
CA PRO A 17 21.03 -21.90 -38.80
C PRO A 17 19.95 -21.10 -38.05
N GLY A 18 19.06 -21.78 -37.32
CA GLY A 18 18.03 -21.05 -36.57
C GLY A 18 17.43 -21.74 -35.34
N CYS A 19 17.57 -23.06 -35.19
CA CYS A 19 16.95 -23.79 -34.08
C CYS A 19 17.97 -24.43 -33.14
N ALA A 20 18.99 -23.68 -32.71
CA ALA A 20 19.74 -24.05 -31.51
C ALA A 20 18.99 -23.44 -30.31
N GLY A 21 18.04 -24.20 -29.76
CA GLY A 21 17.29 -23.78 -28.58
C GLY A 21 18.24 -23.49 -27.42
N ALA A 22 18.19 -22.27 -26.90
CA ALA A 22 18.85 -21.92 -25.66
C ALA A 22 18.21 -22.74 -24.53
N PHE A 23 18.98 -23.65 -23.95
CA PHE A 23 18.57 -24.39 -22.76
C PHE A 23 18.64 -23.42 -21.57
N VAL A 24 17.53 -22.77 -21.25
CA VAL A 24 17.41 -21.94 -20.05
C VAL A 24 17.29 -22.90 -18.86
N ALA A 25 18.28 -22.88 -17.97
CA ALA A 25 18.21 -23.62 -16.72
C ALA A 25 17.01 -23.14 -15.89
N PRO A 26 16.31 -24.04 -15.17
CA PRO A 26 15.21 -23.64 -14.30
C PRO A 26 15.72 -22.70 -13.20
N PRO A 27 14.94 -21.66 -12.83
CA PRO A 27 15.30 -20.75 -11.75
C PRO A 27 15.37 -21.52 -10.42
N PRO A 28 16.26 -21.12 -9.48
CA PRO A 28 16.32 -21.73 -8.16
C PRO A 28 15.01 -21.50 -7.39
N GLU A 29 14.55 -22.52 -6.67
CA GLU A 29 13.35 -22.42 -5.82
C GLU A 29 13.54 -21.35 -4.73
N PRO A 30 12.54 -20.48 -4.51
CA PRO A 30 12.60 -19.51 -3.42
C PRO A 30 12.50 -20.23 -2.08
N THR A 31 13.51 -20.03 -1.23
CA THR A 31 13.48 -20.50 0.16
C THR A 31 12.40 -19.73 0.93
N PRO A 32 11.49 -20.40 1.66
CA PRO A 32 10.46 -19.71 2.42
C PRO A 32 11.08 -18.93 3.58
N THR A 33 11.04 -17.61 3.48
CA THR A 33 11.35 -16.72 4.60
C THR A 33 10.18 -16.76 5.57
N GLU A 34 10.38 -17.39 6.73
CA GLU A 34 9.38 -17.44 7.81
C GLU A 34 9.19 -16.02 8.37
N ILE A 35 8.11 -15.34 7.96
CA ILE A 35 7.72 -14.04 8.49
C ILE A 35 7.06 -14.27 9.85
N ALA A 36 7.82 -14.10 10.93
CA ALA A 36 7.28 -14.06 12.28
C ALA A 36 6.39 -12.81 12.44
N VAL A 37 5.07 -13.00 12.37
CA VAL A 37 4.08 -11.95 12.64
C VAL A 37 4.05 -11.70 14.16
N ALA A 38 4.74 -10.66 14.62
CA ALA A 38 4.61 -10.17 15.98
C ALA A 38 3.23 -9.50 16.14
N THR A 39 2.25 -10.23 16.68
CA THR A 39 0.94 -9.69 17.07
C THR A 39 1.11 -8.73 18.25
N LEU A 40 1.25 -7.44 18.00
CA LEU A 40 1.11 -6.42 19.03
C LEU A 40 -0.38 -6.26 19.36
N ARG A 41 -0.79 -6.89 20.46
CA ARG A 41 -2.13 -6.74 21.03
C ARG A 41 -2.24 -5.34 21.65
N PRO A 42 -3.22 -4.49 21.28
CA PRO A 42 -3.40 -3.21 21.95
C PRO A 42 -3.91 -3.45 23.38
N THR A 43 -3.19 -2.89 24.36
CA THR A 43 -3.63 -2.84 25.75
C THR A 43 -4.82 -1.88 25.85
N PRO A 44 -5.98 -2.30 26.38
CA PRO A 44 -7.08 -1.37 26.60
C PRO A 44 -6.72 -0.44 27.77
N THR A 45 -6.61 0.86 27.48
CA THR A 45 -6.53 1.90 28.52
C THR A 45 -7.91 2.05 29.15
N GLU A 46 -8.08 1.48 30.34
CA GLU A 46 -9.26 1.64 31.18
C GLU A 46 -9.33 3.09 31.69
N ALA A 47 -10.23 3.88 31.13
CA ALA A 47 -10.54 5.22 31.62
C ALA A 47 -11.27 5.10 32.96
N ALA A 48 -10.54 5.30 34.05
CA ALA A 48 -11.10 5.37 35.39
C ALA A 48 -12.11 6.53 35.49
N LEU A 49 -13.37 6.16 35.69
CA LEU A 49 -14.46 7.03 36.12
C LEU A 49 -14.15 7.60 37.50
N ASN A 50 -13.65 8.83 37.58
CA ASN A 50 -13.59 9.58 38.84
C ASN A 50 -14.55 10.79 38.74
N PRO A 51 -15.66 10.84 39.49
CA PRO A 51 -16.50 12.03 39.51
C PRO A 51 -15.80 13.16 40.28
N PRO A 52 -15.86 14.42 39.81
CA PRO A 52 -15.28 15.54 40.54
C PRO A 52 -16.10 15.81 41.81
N ALA A 53 -15.42 15.92 42.96
CA ALA A 53 -16.04 16.38 44.19
C ALA A 53 -16.48 17.84 44.05
N LEU A 54 -17.74 18.14 44.42
CA LEU A 54 -18.24 19.52 44.45
C LEU A 54 -17.56 20.33 45.57
N PRO A 55 -17.18 21.60 45.33
CA PRO A 55 -16.75 22.48 46.41
C PRO A 55 -17.96 22.98 47.22
N ALA A 56 -17.78 23.07 48.54
CA ALA A 56 -18.76 23.65 49.46
C ALA A 56 -18.95 25.15 49.17
N ALA A 57 -20.21 25.59 49.17
CA ALA A 57 -20.57 26.99 48.95
C ALA A 57 -20.19 27.82 50.19
N ASP A 58 -19.24 28.74 50.02
CA ASP A 58 -18.97 29.81 50.97
C ASP A 58 -19.61 31.11 50.46
N ALA A 59 -20.52 31.68 51.24
CA ALA A 59 -21.33 32.83 50.84
C ALA A 59 -20.58 34.12 51.14
N THR A 60 -19.76 34.57 50.19
CA THR A 60 -19.16 35.92 50.21
C THR A 60 -20.04 36.90 49.42
N VAL A 61 -20.37 38.01 50.07
CA VAL A 61 -21.16 39.13 49.54
C VAL A 61 -20.40 39.78 48.38
N ALA A 62 -20.93 39.68 47.16
CA ALA A 62 -20.36 40.31 45.97
C ALA A 62 -20.91 41.73 45.79
N VAL A 63 -20.00 42.71 45.81
CA VAL A 63 -20.24 44.08 45.36
C VAL A 63 -20.49 44.06 43.85
N VAL A 64 -21.63 44.57 43.41
CA VAL A 64 -21.97 44.70 41.98
C VAL A 64 -21.16 45.85 41.40
N VAL A 65 -20.07 45.51 40.70
CA VAL A 65 -19.37 46.42 39.79
C VAL A 65 -19.88 46.12 38.38
N GLU A 66 -20.38 47.15 37.70
CA GLU A 66 -20.88 47.07 36.33
C GLU A 66 -19.74 46.65 35.38
N PRO A 67 -19.89 45.56 34.59
CA PRO A 67 -18.82 45.08 33.73
C PRO A 67 -18.71 45.96 32.48
N GLU A 68 -17.55 46.60 32.30
CA GLU A 68 -17.20 47.21 31.03
C GLU A 68 -17.13 46.13 29.93
N ALA A 69 -17.86 46.36 28.84
CA ALA A 69 -17.93 45.45 27.71
C ALA A 69 -16.55 45.33 27.03
N THR A 70 -15.80 44.29 27.38
CA THR A 70 -14.56 43.93 26.67
C THR A 70 -14.94 43.28 25.34
N THR A 71 -14.63 43.94 24.23
CA THR A 71 -14.80 43.35 22.89
C THR A 71 -13.79 42.22 22.70
N VAL A 72 -14.26 40.97 22.69
CA VAL A 72 -13.43 39.81 22.37
C VAL A 72 -13.14 39.82 20.88
N PRO A 73 -11.88 39.68 20.43
CA PRO A 73 -11.56 39.55 19.02
C PRO A 73 -12.26 38.32 18.45
N THR A 74 -12.99 38.50 17.35
CA THR A 74 -13.60 37.40 16.60
C THR A 74 -12.51 36.65 15.86
N ASP A 75 -12.24 35.41 16.26
CA ASP A 75 -11.35 34.52 15.52
C ASP A 75 -11.88 34.31 14.10
N THR A 76 -11.05 34.63 13.11
CA THR A 76 -11.34 34.34 11.71
C THR A 76 -11.02 32.87 11.46
N PRO A 77 -11.96 32.06 10.91
CA PRO A 77 -11.71 30.64 10.68
C PRO A 77 -10.54 30.46 9.70
N ALA A 78 -9.57 29.64 10.09
CA ALA A 78 -8.48 29.26 9.21
C ALA A 78 -9.02 28.51 7.98
N PRO A 79 -8.39 28.66 6.80
CA PRO A 79 -8.80 27.93 5.62
C PRO A 79 -8.69 26.43 5.87
N THR A 80 -9.78 25.71 5.62
CA THR A 80 -9.78 24.24 5.67
C THR A 80 -9.01 23.72 4.46
N ALA A 81 -7.97 22.91 4.69
CA ALA A 81 -7.23 22.29 3.60
C ALA A 81 -8.14 21.35 2.80
N THR A 82 -8.12 21.47 1.48
CA THR A 82 -8.79 20.52 0.60
C THR A 82 -8.08 19.16 0.71
N PRO A 83 -8.80 18.06 0.93
CA PRO A 83 -8.18 16.74 0.98
C PRO A 83 -7.55 16.41 -0.38
N THR A 84 -6.33 15.88 -0.35
CA THR A 84 -5.69 15.33 -1.56
C THR A 84 -6.49 14.11 -2.02
N PRO A 85 -6.86 14.01 -3.31
CA PRO A 85 -7.57 12.85 -3.82
C PRO A 85 -6.71 11.60 -3.64
N VAL A 86 -7.25 10.62 -2.93
CA VAL A 86 -6.63 9.30 -2.77
C VAL A 86 -7.00 8.46 -3.99
N PRO A 87 -6.03 7.87 -4.71
CA PRO A 87 -6.34 6.97 -5.82
C PRO A 87 -7.17 5.78 -5.36
N ASP A 88 -8.10 5.32 -6.20
CA ASP A 88 -8.84 4.08 -5.95
C ASP A 88 -7.99 2.87 -6.33
N TRP A 89 -7.36 2.26 -5.32
CA TRP A 89 -6.50 1.10 -5.51
C TRP A 89 -7.27 -0.20 -5.76
N LEU A 90 -8.59 -0.23 -5.57
CA LEU A 90 -9.42 -1.43 -5.85
C LEU A 90 -9.59 -1.69 -7.34
N THR A 91 -9.28 -0.72 -8.19
CA THR A 91 -9.34 -0.85 -9.66
C THR A 91 -7.95 -0.94 -10.30
N ASN A 92 -6.89 -0.86 -9.51
CA ASN A 92 -5.52 -0.97 -9.98
C ASN A 92 -5.06 -2.43 -9.95
N TYR A 93 -5.12 -3.11 -11.10
CA TYR A 93 -4.66 -4.48 -11.27
C TYR A 93 -3.76 -4.62 -12.49
N GLY A 94 -2.91 -5.64 -12.48
CA GLY A 94 -1.98 -5.87 -13.58
C GLY A 94 -1.14 -7.13 -13.41
N ARG A 95 -0.01 -7.17 -14.13
CA ARG A 95 1.00 -8.24 -14.01
C ARG A 95 2.37 -7.68 -13.65
N THR A 96 3.09 -8.40 -12.79
CA THR A 96 4.50 -8.11 -12.49
C THR A 96 5.42 -8.61 -13.62
N THR A 97 6.72 -8.30 -13.52
CA THR A 97 7.76 -8.79 -14.44
C THR A 97 7.90 -10.32 -14.44
N GLU A 98 7.50 -10.97 -13.34
CA GLU A 98 7.48 -12.43 -13.16
C GLU A 98 6.14 -13.04 -13.61
N ASN A 99 5.28 -12.26 -14.27
CA ASN A 99 3.98 -12.67 -14.79
C ASN A 99 2.97 -13.09 -13.69
N LEU A 100 3.14 -12.60 -12.46
CA LEU A 100 2.17 -12.74 -11.36
C LEU A 100 1.09 -11.65 -11.47
N MET A 101 -0.16 -12.00 -11.16
CA MET A 101 -1.23 -10.99 -11.07
C MET A 101 -1.09 -10.17 -9.78
N TYR A 102 -1.39 -8.88 -9.84
CA TYR A 102 -1.50 -8.04 -8.63
C TYR A 102 -2.79 -7.21 -8.66
N LEU A 103 -3.23 -6.80 -7.47
CA LEU A 103 -4.32 -5.85 -7.22
C LEU A 103 -3.90 -4.94 -6.07
N GLY A 104 -4.00 -3.61 -6.25
CA GLY A 104 -3.74 -2.63 -5.19
C GLY A 104 -2.65 -1.61 -5.51
N ASN A 105 -2.11 -1.00 -4.45
CA ASN A 105 -1.02 -0.03 -4.53
C ASN A 105 0.35 -0.76 -4.58
N PRO A 106 1.17 -0.56 -5.63
CA PRO A 106 2.51 -1.15 -5.69
C PRO A 106 3.46 -0.61 -4.62
N ASP A 107 3.21 0.59 -4.10
CA ASP A 107 4.00 1.24 -3.04
C ASP A 107 3.42 0.96 -1.64
N ALA A 108 2.52 -0.03 -1.49
CA ALA A 108 1.98 -0.39 -0.18
C ALA A 108 3.08 -0.91 0.76
N PRO A 109 3.05 -0.55 2.05
CA PRO A 109 4.05 -1.03 3.02
C PRO A 109 3.92 -2.54 3.32
N VAL A 110 2.81 -3.15 2.90
CA VAL A 110 2.51 -4.57 3.09
C VAL A 110 2.01 -5.14 1.77
N THR A 111 2.52 -6.32 1.42
CA THR A 111 2.10 -7.09 0.26
C THR A 111 1.47 -8.40 0.73
N LEU A 112 0.31 -8.74 0.17
CA LEU A 112 -0.35 -10.03 0.39
C LEU A 112 -0.06 -10.94 -0.81
N VAL A 113 0.43 -12.15 -0.55
CA VAL A 113 0.63 -13.19 -1.57
C VAL A 113 -0.46 -14.23 -1.38
N ASP A 114 -1.36 -14.34 -2.36
CA ASP A 114 -2.46 -15.29 -2.33
C ASP A 114 -2.15 -16.51 -3.21
N PHE A 115 -2.33 -17.70 -2.65
CA PHE A 115 -2.19 -18.98 -3.35
C PHE A 115 -3.58 -19.57 -3.52
N SER A 116 -4.19 -19.29 -4.67
CA SER A 116 -5.51 -19.80 -5.04
C SER A 116 -5.42 -20.88 -6.12
N ASP A 117 -6.15 -21.98 -5.93
CA ASP A 117 -6.37 -23.02 -6.94
C ASP A 117 -7.81 -22.93 -7.44
N PHE A 118 -7.98 -22.84 -8.76
CA PHE A 118 -9.28 -22.65 -9.43
C PHE A 118 -9.71 -23.89 -10.23
N MET A 119 -9.09 -25.05 -10.01
CA MET A 119 -9.42 -26.32 -10.66
C MET A 119 -10.69 -26.99 -10.10
#